data_AF-A0A165PPJ4-F1
#
_entry.id   AF-A0A165PPJ4-F1
#
_cell.length_a   1.000
_cell.length_b   1.000
_cell.length_c   1.000
_cell.angle_alpha   90.00
_cell.angle_beta   90.00
_cell.angle_gamma   90.00
#
_symmetry.space_group_name_H-M   'P 1'
#
loop_
_entity.id
_entity.type
_entity.pdbx_description
1 polymer ?
#
loop_
_entity_poly.entity_id
_entity_poly.type
_entity_poly.pdbx_seq_one_letter_code
_entity_poly.pdbx_strand_id
1 'polypeptide(L)'
;MRWNQNIIIVDPQVVLVPYRHEHVAKYHEWMTSPELQELTASEPLTLEQEYEMQRKWREDEDKLTFIILANGPPAPLQPAPEAAPKSEPDVHWLRKLPMVGDVNLFLKGDPSDEDFEAEVEIMVAEPAYRRRGLAYTVLQLFLSSVTASSTSPLHPSPSSASPARLPPIPRTRLVARIGAQNAPSIALFAKLGFVETRRVEVFGEVEMRWRDSGRGAWKCGEVREVRFADD
;
A
#
# COMPACT_ATOMS: atom_id res chain seq x y z
N MET A 1 -0.62 4.69 -11.91
CA MET A 1 0.32 3.91 -11.11
C MET A 1 1.58 3.67 -11.92
N ARG A 2 2.10 4.71 -12.57
CA ARG A 2 3.25 4.60 -13.46
C ARG A 2 4.51 4.18 -12.70
N TRP A 3 4.65 4.65 -11.47
CA TRP A 3 5.86 4.52 -10.66
C TRP A 3 6.11 3.11 -10.12
N ASN A 4 5.05 2.32 -9.86
CA ASN A 4 5.17 1.02 -9.21
C ASN A 4 4.77 -0.17 -10.10
N GLN A 5 4.46 0.04 -11.38
CA GLN A 5 3.91 -0.97 -12.30
C GLN A 5 4.71 -2.29 -12.39
N ASN A 6 6.02 -2.25 -12.15
CA ASN A 6 6.92 -3.40 -12.18
C ASN A 6 7.62 -3.66 -10.83
N ILE A 7 7.20 -3.01 -9.76
CA ILE A 7 7.88 -3.09 -8.46
C ILE A 7 7.09 -3.99 -7.53
N ILE A 8 7.78 -4.91 -6.85
CA ILE A 8 7.23 -5.64 -5.71
C ILE A 8 8.05 -5.36 -4.45
N ILE A 9 7.42 -5.50 -3.29
CA ILE A 9 8.09 -5.41 -1.99
C ILE A 9 7.86 -6.71 -1.24
N VAL A 10 8.93 -7.46 -0.98
CA VAL A 10 8.89 -8.79 -0.39
C VAL A 10 9.25 -8.74 1.09
N ASP A 11 8.41 -9.37 1.90
CA ASP A 11 8.63 -9.61 3.32
C ASP A 11 8.26 -11.07 3.67
N PRO A 12 8.85 -11.67 4.71
CA PRO A 12 8.46 -13.01 5.15
C PRO A 12 6.98 -13.19 5.50
N GLN A 13 6.23 -12.11 5.79
CA GLN A 13 4.79 -12.20 6.10
C GLN A 13 3.88 -11.75 4.94
N VAL A 14 4.37 -10.88 4.05
CA VAL A 14 3.56 -10.26 2.98
C VAL A 14 4.38 -9.96 1.75
N VAL A 15 3.71 -9.91 0.61
CA VAL A 15 4.26 -9.36 -0.63
C VAL A 15 3.34 -8.25 -1.11
N LEU A 16 3.90 -7.08 -1.41
CA LEU A 16 3.18 -5.99 -2.05
C LEU A 16 3.44 -6.07 -3.55
N VAL A 17 2.37 -6.15 -4.33
CA VAL A 17 2.42 -6.20 -5.81
C VAL A 17 1.59 -5.06 -6.41
N PRO A 18 1.90 -4.55 -7.60
CA PRO A 18 1.12 -3.47 -8.20
C PRO A 18 -0.33 -3.93 -8.46
N TYR A 19 -1.29 -3.02 -8.35
CA TYR A 19 -2.67 -3.31 -8.71
C TYR A 19 -2.83 -3.50 -10.22
N ARG A 20 -3.40 -4.64 -10.62
CA ARG A 20 -3.43 -5.15 -12.00
C ARG A 20 -4.83 -5.64 -12.36
N HIS A 21 -5.07 -5.81 -13.65
CA HIS A 21 -6.34 -6.29 -14.19
C HIS A 21 -6.80 -7.60 -13.52
N GLU A 22 -5.89 -8.56 -13.30
CA GLU A 22 -6.19 -9.85 -12.67
C GLU A 22 -6.68 -9.75 -11.21
N HIS A 23 -6.47 -8.63 -10.54
CA HIS A 23 -6.91 -8.40 -9.15
C HIS A 23 -8.33 -7.81 -9.05
N VAL A 24 -8.87 -7.26 -10.15
CA VAL A 24 -10.11 -6.46 -10.14
C VAL A 24 -11.31 -7.28 -9.70
N ALA A 25 -11.48 -8.51 -10.18
CA ALA A 25 -12.63 -9.34 -9.83
C ALA A 25 -12.72 -9.58 -8.31
N LYS A 26 -11.60 -9.93 -7.68
CA LYS A 26 -11.53 -10.12 -6.23
C LYS A 26 -11.68 -8.80 -5.45
N TYR A 27 -11.09 -7.71 -5.95
CA TYR A 27 -11.27 -6.40 -5.33
C TYR A 27 -12.74 -5.97 -5.35
N HIS A 28 -13.43 -6.19 -6.46
CA HIS A 28 -14.86 -5.92 -6.61
C HIS A 28 -15.69 -6.75 -5.62
N GLU A 29 -15.38 -8.03 -5.41
CA GLU A 29 -16.03 -8.85 -4.37
C GLU A 29 -15.93 -8.20 -2.99
N TRP A 30 -14.76 -7.69 -2.60
CA TRP A 30 -14.61 -6.95 -1.35
C TRP A 30 -15.45 -5.68 -1.33
N MET A 31 -15.47 -4.93 -2.43
CA MET A 31 -16.27 -3.72 -2.57
C MET A 31 -17.78 -3.98 -2.68
N THR A 32 -18.25 -5.24 -2.63
CA THR A 32 -19.68 -5.54 -2.40
C THR A 32 -20.08 -5.51 -0.92
N SER A 33 -19.11 -5.50 0.00
CA SER A 33 -19.36 -5.49 1.44
C SER A 33 -19.66 -4.08 1.96
N PRO A 34 -20.85 -3.82 2.54
CA PRO A 34 -21.18 -2.51 3.10
C PRO A 34 -20.23 -2.08 4.24
N GLU A 35 -19.74 -3.04 5.04
CA GLU A 35 -18.76 -2.77 6.10
C GLU A 35 -17.46 -2.21 5.52
N LEU A 36 -16.97 -2.80 4.41
CA LEU A 36 -15.74 -2.36 3.78
C LEU A 36 -15.92 -0.99 3.13
N GLN A 37 -17.00 -0.79 2.39
CA GLN A 37 -17.36 0.50 1.79
C GLN A 37 -17.42 1.63 2.82
N GLU A 38 -18.05 1.38 3.98
CA GLU A 38 -18.11 2.37 5.07
C GLU A 38 -16.71 2.67 5.63
N LEU A 39 -15.90 1.63 5.88
CA LEU A 39 -14.56 1.80 6.45
C LEU A 39 -13.55 2.45 5.50
N THR A 40 -13.75 2.31 4.18
CA THR A 40 -12.91 2.92 3.14
C THR A 40 -13.55 4.15 2.50
N ALA A 41 -14.69 4.61 3.00
CA ALA A 41 -15.50 5.69 2.42
C ALA A 41 -15.70 5.56 0.89
N SER A 42 -15.88 4.33 0.42
CA SER A 42 -15.97 3.99 -1.01
C SER A 42 -17.42 3.83 -1.46
N GLU A 43 -17.73 4.30 -2.67
CA GLU A 43 -19.04 4.10 -3.30
C GLU A 43 -19.08 2.76 -4.07
N PRO A 44 -20.24 2.08 -4.15
CA PRO A 44 -20.39 0.87 -4.94
C PRO A 44 -20.24 1.17 -6.43
N LEU A 45 -19.47 0.32 -7.12
CA LEU A 45 -19.30 0.36 -8.57
C LEU A 45 -19.68 -0.99 -9.18
N THR A 46 -20.07 -1.01 -10.45
CA THR A 46 -20.19 -2.27 -11.20
C THR A 46 -18.81 -2.84 -11.49
N LEU A 47 -18.73 -4.15 -11.77
CA LEU A 47 -17.47 -4.81 -12.11
C LEU A 47 -16.79 -4.16 -13.32
N GLU A 48 -17.57 -3.76 -14.32
CA GLU A 48 -17.07 -3.07 -15.52
C GLU A 48 -16.48 -1.69 -15.18
N GLN A 49 -17.13 -0.95 -14.27
CA GLN A 49 -16.64 0.34 -13.78
C GLN A 49 -15.32 0.17 -13.02
N GLU A 50 -15.17 -0.88 -12.22
CA GLU A 50 -13.90 -1.22 -11.53
C GLU A 50 -12.78 -1.50 -12.53
N TYR A 51 -13.06 -2.24 -13.61
CA TYR A 51 -12.09 -2.45 -14.69
C TYR A 51 -11.73 -1.16 -15.43
N GLU A 52 -12.68 -0.25 -15.62
CA GLU A 52 -12.40 1.08 -16.19
C GLU A 52 -11.55 1.94 -15.25
N MET A 53 -11.85 1.95 -13.96
CA MET A 53 -11.06 2.69 -12.96
C MET A 53 -9.65 2.11 -12.84
N GLN A 54 -9.49 0.79 -12.81
CA GLN A 54 -8.16 0.16 -12.77
C GLN A 54 -7.31 0.56 -13.97
N ARG A 55 -7.89 0.62 -15.17
CA ARG A 55 -7.19 1.06 -16.38
C ARG A 55 -6.73 2.50 -16.28
N LYS A 56 -7.59 3.42 -15.82
CA LYS A 56 -7.22 4.82 -15.57
C LYS A 56 -6.11 4.91 -14.54
N TRP A 57 -6.31 4.29 -13.38
CA TRP A 57 -5.35 4.27 -12.29
C TRP A 57 -4.03 3.64 -12.68
N ARG A 58 -3.94 2.79 -13.70
CA ARG A 58 -2.66 2.25 -14.17
C ARG A 58 -1.73 3.35 -14.67
N GLU A 59 -2.27 4.39 -15.29
CA GLU A 59 -1.52 5.47 -15.93
C GLU A 59 -1.24 6.66 -14.99
N ASP A 60 -1.98 6.78 -13.88
CA ASP A 60 -1.85 7.89 -12.92
C ASP A 60 -0.42 8.10 -12.39
N GLU A 61 0.02 9.35 -12.33
CA GLU A 61 1.32 9.72 -11.75
C GLU A 61 1.20 10.22 -10.32
N ASP A 62 -0.02 10.48 -9.86
CA ASP A 62 -0.36 10.96 -8.52
C ASP A 62 -0.90 9.85 -7.61
N LYS A 63 -0.99 8.60 -8.10
CA LYS A 63 -1.48 7.46 -7.32
C LYS A 63 -0.56 6.25 -7.41
N LEU A 64 -0.27 5.65 -6.25
CA LEU A 64 0.35 4.34 -6.12
C LEU A 64 -0.61 3.41 -5.38
N THR A 65 -0.89 2.25 -5.95
CA THR A 65 -1.66 1.19 -5.26
C THR A 65 -0.90 -0.12 -5.34
N PHE A 66 -0.74 -0.74 -4.18
CA PHE A 66 -0.26 -2.10 -4.06
C PHE A 66 -1.34 -3.00 -3.50
N ILE A 67 -1.50 -4.17 -4.10
CA ILE A 67 -2.24 -5.28 -3.52
C ILE A 67 -1.35 -5.98 -2.50
N ILE A 68 -1.94 -6.30 -1.35
CA ILE A 68 -1.31 -7.06 -0.28
C ILE A 68 -1.59 -8.54 -0.53
N LEU A 69 -0.54 -9.30 -0.79
CA LEU A 69 -0.56 -10.76 -0.81
C LEU A 69 -0.01 -11.28 0.53
N ALA A 70 -0.70 -12.22 1.17
CA ALA A 70 -0.17 -12.83 2.39
C ALA A 70 0.86 -13.92 2.04
N ASN A 71 2.06 -13.81 2.60
CA ASN A 71 3.15 -14.75 2.41
C ASN A 71 3.23 -15.71 3.60
N GLY A 72 2.20 -16.54 3.76
CA GLY A 72 2.09 -17.47 4.88
C GLY A 72 0.63 -17.76 5.26
N PRO A 73 0.38 -18.91 5.90
CA PRO A 73 -0.97 -19.30 6.26
C PRO A 73 -1.59 -18.36 7.31
N PRO A 74 -2.92 -18.21 7.32
CA PRO A 74 -3.59 -17.54 8.43
C PRO A 74 -3.36 -18.39 9.70
N ALA A 75 -2.62 -17.84 10.68
CA ALA A 75 -2.51 -18.39 12.03
C ALA A 75 -3.87 -18.90 12.60
N PRO A 76 -3.90 -19.99 13.39
CA PRO A 76 -2.78 -20.68 14.03
C PRO A 76 -2.17 -21.82 13.22
N LEU A 77 -2.62 -22.05 11.97
CA LEU A 77 -2.15 -23.14 11.12
C LEU A 77 -0.75 -22.84 10.60
N GLN A 78 0.29 -23.02 11.41
CA GLN A 78 1.68 -23.06 10.93
C GLN A 78 1.85 -24.33 10.07
N PRO A 79 2.34 -24.18 8.84
CA PRO A 79 3.79 -24.32 8.66
C PRO A 79 4.44 -22.96 8.44
N ALA A 80 5.78 -22.94 8.52
CA ALA A 80 6.59 -21.78 8.18
C ALA A 80 6.17 -21.22 6.80
N PRO A 81 6.23 -19.89 6.61
CA PRO A 81 5.99 -19.29 5.29
C PRO A 81 6.84 -20.01 4.25
N GLU A 82 6.26 -20.33 3.08
CA GLU A 82 7.09 -20.76 1.96
C GLU A 82 8.10 -19.65 1.73
N ALA A 83 9.38 -19.94 2.00
CA ALA A 83 10.44 -18.98 1.78
C ALA A 83 10.33 -18.53 0.32
N ALA A 84 10.39 -17.22 0.10
CA ALA A 84 10.44 -16.69 -1.27
C ALA A 84 11.47 -17.51 -2.05
N PRO A 85 11.15 -17.93 -3.29
CA PRO A 85 12.03 -18.82 -4.04
C PRO A 85 13.47 -18.27 -4.04
N LYS A 86 14.46 -19.18 -3.94
CA LYS A 86 15.88 -18.81 -4.01
C LYS A 86 16.27 -18.29 -5.41
N SER A 87 15.47 -18.63 -6.42
CA SER A 87 15.48 -18.04 -7.76
C SER A 87 14.68 -16.74 -7.80
N GLU A 88 14.78 -15.97 -8.89
CA GLU A 88 13.94 -14.78 -9.08
C GLU A 88 12.45 -15.12 -8.83
N PRO A 89 11.74 -14.35 -7.98
CA PRO A 89 10.30 -14.53 -7.78
C PRO A 89 9.64 -14.30 -9.13
N ASP A 90 9.15 -15.37 -9.71
CA ASP A 90 8.40 -15.31 -10.94
C ASP A 90 6.92 -15.00 -10.63
N VAL A 91 6.22 -14.53 -11.65
CA VAL A 91 4.78 -14.22 -11.58
C VAL A 91 3.98 -15.44 -11.13
N HIS A 92 4.48 -16.66 -11.36
CA HIS A 92 3.81 -17.89 -10.98
C HIS A 92 3.75 -18.09 -9.46
N TRP A 93 4.81 -17.75 -8.72
CA TRP A 93 4.77 -17.74 -7.25
C TRP A 93 3.77 -16.70 -6.72
N LEU A 94 3.78 -15.48 -7.25
CA LEU A 94 2.88 -14.41 -6.80
C LEU A 94 1.40 -14.81 -6.91
N ARG A 95 1.02 -15.48 -8.01
CA ARG A 95 -0.36 -15.94 -8.27
C ARG A 95 -0.87 -17.00 -7.29
N LYS A 96 0.02 -17.66 -6.53
CA LYS A 96 -0.37 -18.65 -5.51
C LYS A 96 -0.67 -18.00 -4.16
N LEU A 97 -0.21 -16.78 -3.94
CA LEU A 97 -0.39 -16.10 -2.67
C LEU A 97 -1.80 -15.52 -2.58
N PRO A 98 -2.51 -15.68 -1.45
CA PRO A 98 -3.83 -15.09 -1.28
C PRO A 98 -3.72 -13.57 -1.22
N MET A 99 -4.51 -12.89 -2.06
CA MET A 99 -4.76 -11.46 -1.99
C MET A 99 -5.64 -11.16 -0.77
N VAL A 100 -5.22 -10.23 0.09
CA VAL A 100 -5.84 -9.99 1.41
C VAL A 100 -6.18 -8.54 1.72
N GLY A 101 -5.73 -7.60 0.90
CA GLY A 101 -6.07 -6.18 0.98
C GLY A 101 -5.25 -5.35 0.00
N ASP A 102 -5.16 -4.06 0.26
CA ASP A 102 -4.39 -3.10 -0.54
C ASP A 102 -3.88 -1.94 0.34
N VAL A 103 -2.88 -1.24 -0.19
CA VAL A 103 -2.33 0.00 0.37
C VAL A 103 -2.17 1.02 -0.74
N ASN A 104 -2.66 2.24 -0.49
CA ASN A 104 -2.67 3.34 -1.44
C ASN A 104 -1.81 4.50 -0.95
N LEU A 105 -1.28 5.24 -1.91
CA LEU A 105 -0.74 6.57 -1.72
C LEU A 105 -1.30 7.51 -2.78
N PHE A 106 -1.88 8.62 -2.34
CA PHE A 106 -2.38 9.69 -3.20
C PHE A 106 -1.53 10.94 -3.01
N LEU A 107 -1.02 11.49 -4.11
CA LEU A 107 -0.19 12.68 -4.14
C LEU A 107 -1.06 13.87 -4.48
N LYS A 108 -1.08 14.89 -3.61
CA LYS A 108 -1.84 16.13 -3.82
C LYS A 108 -0.86 17.29 -3.92
N GLY A 109 -0.93 18.03 -5.02
CA GLY A 109 0.00 19.11 -5.34
C GLY A 109 1.30 18.63 -6.00
N ASP A 110 2.18 19.57 -6.37
CA ASP A 110 3.50 19.25 -6.89
C ASP A 110 4.48 18.95 -5.73
N PRO A 111 5.36 17.94 -5.82
CA PRO A 111 6.36 17.65 -4.77
C PRO A 111 7.26 18.82 -4.37
N SER A 112 7.40 19.84 -5.22
CA SER A 112 8.13 21.08 -4.94
C SER A 112 7.32 22.12 -4.17
N ASP A 113 6.00 21.96 -4.09
CA ASP A 113 5.11 22.92 -3.44
C ASP A 113 5.06 22.74 -1.91
N GLU A 114 4.80 23.85 -1.21
CA GLU A 114 4.70 23.86 0.24
C GLU A 114 3.45 23.15 0.78
N ASP A 115 2.40 23.03 -0.02
CA ASP A 115 1.15 22.36 0.30
C ASP A 115 1.10 20.90 -0.19
N PHE A 116 2.20 20.38 -0.73
CA PHE A 116 2.31 18.97 -1.12
C PHE A 116 1.92 18.04 0.02
N GLU A 117 1.08 17.05 -0.29
CA GLU A 117 0.68 15.99 0.63
C GLU A 117 0.73 14.63 -0.04
N ALA A 118 1.16 13.62 0.73
CA ALA A 118 1.14 12.22 0.33
C ALA A 118 0.22 11.46 1.31
N GLU A 119 -1.01 11.22 0.88
CA GLU A 119 -2.06 10.60 1.67
C GLU A 119 -1.99 9.08 1.59
N VAL A 120 -1.88 8.43 2.75
CA VAL A 120 -1.71 6.98 2.88
C VAL A 120 -3.01 6.36 3.35
N GLU A 121 -3.48 5.35 2.63
CA GLU A 121 -4.64 4.54 3.00
C GLU A 121 -4.28 3.05 2.97
N ILE A 122 -4.93 2.26 3.81
CA ILE A 122 -4.74 0.81 3.85
C ILE A 122 -6.05 0.11 4.18
N MET A 123 -6.30 -1.00 3.48
CA MET A 123 -7.37 -1.93 3.80
C MET A 123 -6.81 -3.34 3.94
N VAL A 124 -7.20 -4.04 5.01
CA VAL A 124 -7.05 -5.51 5.10
C VAL A 124 -8.44 -6.11 4.99
N ALA A 125 -8.82 -6.41 3.76
CA ALA A 125 -10.18 -6.84 3.42
C ALA A 125 -10.52 -8.20 4.04
N GLU A 126 -9.60 -9.16 3.99
CA GLU A 126 -9.85 -10.54 4.44
C GLU A 126 -9.86 -10.66 5.98
N PRO A 127 -11.00 -10.99 6.62
CA PRO A 127 -11.11 -11.04 8.08
C PRO A 127 -10.12 -12.02 8.73
N ALA A 128 -9.80 -13.12 8.05
CA ALA A 128 -8.82 -14.13 8.50
C ALA A 128 -7.40 -13.56 8.70
N TYR A 129 -7.10 -12.39 8.14
CA TYR A 129 -5.78 -11.74 8.23
C TYR A 129 -5.79 -10.46 9.08
N ARG A 130 -6.96 -10.02 9.56
CA ARG A 130 -7.09 -8.85 10.44
C ARG A 130 -6.57 -9.15 11.86
N ARG A 131 -6.27 -8.09 12.60
CA ARG A 131 -5.88 -8.11 14.04
C ARG A 131 -4.62 -8.94 14.36
N ARG A 132 -3.75 -9.19 13.38
CA ARG A 132 -2.51 -9.97 13.52
C ARG A 132 -1.23 -9.15 13.33
N GLY A 133 -1.35 -7.83 13.25
CA GLY A 133 -0.22 -6.93 12.96
C GLY A 133 0.15 -6.84 11.49
N LEU A 134 -0.62 -7.45 10.58
CA LEU A 134 -0.36 -7.42 9.13
C LEU A 134 -0.34 -5.98 8.58
N ALA A 135 -1.38 -5.19 8.88
CA ALA A 135 -1.47 -3.80 8.45
C ALA A 135 -0.30 -2.94 8.95
N TYR A 136 0.19 -3.21 10.16
CA TYR A 136 1.37 -2.52 10.71
C TYR A 136 2.62 -2.88 9.91
N THR A 137 2.82 -4.16 9.62
CA THR A 137 3.94 -4.63 8.78
C THR A 137 3.86 -4.00 7.40
N VAL A 138 2.70 -4.08 6.73
CA VAL A 138 2.49 -3.49 5.38
C VAL A 138 2.82 -2.01 5.36
N LEU A 139 2.28 -1.22 6.29
CA LEU A 139 2.56 0.21 6.35
C LEU A 139 4.03 0.51 6.62
N GLN A 140 4.72 -0.26 7.48
CA GLN A 140 6.16 -0.07 7.66
C GLN A 140 6.92 -0.26 6.34
N LEU A 141 6.67 -1.36 5.63
CA LEU A 141 7.34 -1.68 4.36
C LEU A 141 7.05 -0.61 3.30
N PHE A 142 5.78 -0.24 3.15
CA PHE A 142 5.32 0.73 2.16
C PHE A 142 5.85 2.14 2.44
N LEU A 143 5.74 2.61 3.68
CA LEU A 143 6.23 3.93 4.07
C LEU A 143 7.76 4.01 4.02
N SER A 144 8.48 2.93 4.36
CA SER A 144 9.94 2.90 4.19
C SER A 144 10.30 2.98 2.70
N SER A 145 9.58 2.26 1.83
CA SER A 145 9.90 2.25 0.40
C SER A 145 9.70 3.62 -0.24
N VAL A 146 8.60 4.33 0.05
CA VAL A 146 8.30 5.62 -0.59
C VAL A 146 9.07 6.81 0.02
N THR A 147 9.65 6.65 1.22
CA THR A 147 10.39 7.72 1.91
C THR A 147 11.91 7.51 1.99
N ALA A 148 12.42 6.34 1.61
CA ALA A 148 13.85 6.08 1.59
C ALA A 148 14.54 6.94 0.53
N SER A 149 15.58 7.69 0.94
CA SER A 149 16.50 8.37 0.01
C SER A 149 17.24 7.35 -0.86
N SER A 150 17.78 7.82 -1.99
CA SER A 150 18.22 7.09 -3.19
C SER A 150 19.25 5.93 -3.08
N THR A 151 19.30 5.17 -1.99
CA THR A 151 20.09 3.94 -1.82
C THR A 151 19.24 2.67 -1.67
N SER A 152 17.91 2.81 -1.60
CA SER A 152 16.96 1.69 -1.73
C SER A 152 16.97 1.15 -3.17
N PRO A 153 16.67 -0.13 -3.47
CA PRO A 153 16.55 -0.64 -4.84
C PRO A 153 15.44 0.03 -5.68
N LEU A 154 14.66 0.94 -5.10
CA LEU A 154 13.91 1.96 -5.82
C LEU A 154 14.80 3.04 -6.50
N HIS A 155 16.12 3.02 -6.27
CA HIS A 155 17.10 3.99 -6.74
C HIS A 155 18.48 3.34 -7.00
N PRO A 156 18.60 2.35 -7.92
CA PRO A 156 19.90 2.07 -8.51
C PRO A 156 20.35 3.25 -9.38
N SER A 157 21.67 3.44 -9.43
CA SER A 157 22.35 4.51 -10.18
C SER A 157 21.80 4.70 -11.60
N PRO A 158 21.83 5.93 -12.16
CA PRO A 158 21.25 6.24 -13.46
C PRO A 158 22.04 5.56 -14.59
N SER A 159 21.67 4.32 -14.93
CA SER A 159 21.89 3.79 -16.28
C SER A 159 20.72 4.22 -17.17
N SER A 160 21.06 4.73 -18.35
CA SER A 160 20.28 5.65 -19.20
C SER A 160 19.01 5.09 -19.89
N ALA A 161 18.25 4.20 -19.26
CA ALA A 161 17.05 3.62 -19.88
C ALA A 161 15.93 3.17 -18.91
N SER A 162 15.99 3.48 -17.61
CA SER A 162 14.90 3.14 -16.69
C SER A 162 13.75 4.16 -16.78
N PRO A 163 12.47 3.73 -16.73
CA PRO A 163 11.34 4.64 -16.62
C PRO A 163 11.48 5.53 -15.38
N ALA A 164 10.86 6.70 -15.42
CA ALA A 164 10.85 7.68 -14.34
C ALA A 164 10.51 6.97 -13.01
N ARG A 165 11.27 7.28 -11.94
CA ARG A 165 11.05 6.77 -10.58
C ARG A 165 10.50 7.89 -9.70
N LEU A 166 9.57 7.55 -8.79
CA LEU A 166 8.96 8.53 -7.90
C LEU A 166 10.04 9.14 -7.00
N PRO A 167 10.17 10.47 -6.90
CA PRO A 167 11.11 11.09 -5.98
C PRO A 167 10.78 10.70 -4.52
N PRO A 168 11.79 10.51 -3.65
CA PRO A 168 11.55 10.15 -2.25
C PRO A 168 10.67 11.18 -1.57
N ILE A 169 9.60 10.70 -0.93
CA ILE A 169 8.64 11.56 -0.25
C ILE A 169 9.18 11.90 1.14
N PRO A 170 9.33 13.18 1.50
CA PRO A 170 9.71 13.56 2.85
C PRO A 170 8.65 13.05 3.83
N ARG A 171 9.06 12.38 4.91
CA ARG A 171 8.11 11.82 5.88
C ARG A 171 7.15 12.86 6.45
N THR A 172 7.59 14.11 6.58
CA THR A 172 6.78 15.25 7.04
C THR A 172 5.59 15.59 6.12
N ARG A 173 5.60 15.09 4.89
CA ARG A 173 4.53 15.25 3.89
C ARG A 173 3.47 14.15 3.96
N LEU A 174 3.70 13.10 4.75
CA LEU A 174 2.75 12.00 4.92
C LEU A 174 1.55 12.42 5.76
N VAL A 175 0.37 12.09 5.27
CA VAL A 175 -0.92 12.31 5.95
C VAL A 175 -1.76 11.03 5.86
N ALA A 176 -2.61 10.82 6.85
CA ALA A 176 -3.67 9.81 6.81
C ALA A 176 -4.96 10.46 7.32
N ARG A 177 -6.03 10.36 6.52
CA ARG A 177 -7.37 10.78 6.93
C ARG A 177 -8.17 9.53 7.29
N ILE A 178 -8.72 9.53 8.49
CA ILE A 178 -9.31 8.34 9.10
C ILE A 178 -10.64 8.75 9.72
N GLY A 179 -11.70 7.97 9.50
CA GLY A 179 -12.96 8.17 10.21
C GLY A 179 -12.74 8.24 11.73
N ALA A 180 -13.30 9.25 12.38
CA ALA A 180 -13.07 9.55 13.80
C ALA A 180 -13.51 8.42 14.74
N GLN A 181 -14.39 7.53 14.27
CA GLN A 181 -14.85 6.34 14.98
C GLN A 181 -13.97 5.10 14.73
N ASN A 182 -13.06 5.14 13.74
CA ASN A 182 -12.15 4.05 13.41
C ASN A 182 -10.92 4.02 14.34
N ALA A 183 -11.18 3.78 15.62
CA ALA A 183 -10.17 3.67 16.67
C ALA A 183 -9.04 2.66 16.33
N PRO A 184 -9.30 1.50 15.67
CA PRO A 184 -8.23 0.60 15.25
C PRO A 184 -7.22 1.24 14.29
N SER A 185 -7.67 1.97 13.27
CA SER A 185 -6.78 2.64 12.31
C SER A 185 -6.04 3.82 12.96
N ILE A 186 -6.71 4.60 13.81
CA ILE A 186 -6.06 5.69 14.56
C ILE A 186 -4.91 5.14 15.43
N ALA A 187 -5.17 4.06 16.17
CA ALA A 187 -4.15 3.40 16.99
C ALA A 187 -3.02 2.78 16.16
N LEU A 188 -3.32 2.30 14.94
CA LEU A 188 -2.33 1.76 14.00
C LEU A 188 -1.36 2.86 13.54
N PHE A 189 -1.88 3.99 13.05
CA PHE A 189 -1.07 5.12 12.58
C PHE A 189 -0.29 5.78 13.73
N ALA A 190 -0.87 5.86 14.93
CA ALA A 190 -0.16 6.32 16.12
C ALA A 190 1.10 5.48 16.43
N LYS A 191 1.05 4.16 16.25
CA LYS A 191 2.21 3.27 16.42
C LYS A 191 3.31 3.49 15.38
N LEU A 192 2.96 4.04 14.21
CA LEU A 192 3.89 4.36 13.12
C LEU A 192 4.56 5.74 13.29
N GLY A 193 4.17 6.50 14.32
CA GLY A 193 4.67 7.84 14.59
C GLY A 193 3.82 8.96 14.02
N PHE A 194 2.60 8.66 13.56
CA PHE A 194 1.64 9.70 13.21
C PHE A 194 0.99 10.27 14.47
N VAL A 195 0.66 11.55 14.44
CA VAL A 195 -0.09 12.23 15.50
C VAL A 195 -1.30 12.90 14.88
N GLU A 196 -2.42 12.93 15.62
CA GLU A 196 -3.60 13.70 15.22
C GLU A 196 -3.24 15.19 15.19
N THR A 197 -3.38 15.82 14.03
CA THR A 197 -3.09 17.26 13.82
C THR A 197 -4.36 18.08 13.67
N ARG A 198 -5.45 17.45 13.21
CA ARG A 198 -6.73 18.11 12.98
C ARG A 198 -7.87 17.11 13.12
N ARG A 199 -9.02 17.58 13.60
CA ARG A 199 -10.29 16.86 13.58
C ARG A 199 -11.27 17.65 12.71
N VAL A 200 -11.91 16.99 11.76
CA VAL A 200 -12.83 17.61 10.81
C VAL A 200 -14.24 17.08 11.06
N GLU A 201 -14.97 17.76 11.95
CA GLU A 201 -16.27 17.29 12.44
C GLU A 201 -17.32 17.13 11.34
N VAL A 202 -17.32 18.00 10.33
CA VAL A 202 -18.29 17.95 9.22
C VAL A 202 -18.20 16.67 8.39
N PHE A 203 -17.00 16.07 8.30
CA PHE A 203 -16.78 14.79 7.61
C PHE A 203 -16.67 13.62 8.58
N GLY A 204 -16.66 13.89 9.90
CA GLY A 204 -16.48 12.85 10.91
C GLY A 204 -15.10 12.19 10.82
N GLU A 205 -14.04 12.93 10.46
CA GLU A 205 -12.69 12.41 10.22
C GLU A 205 -11.64 13.06 11.14
N VAL A 206 -10.52 12.35 11.32
CA VAL A 206 -9.29 12.87 11.91
C VAL A 206 -8.18 12.85 10.86
N GLU A 207 -7.41 13.93 10.82
CA GLU A 207 -6.16 14.02 10.06
C GLU A 207 -5.01 13.66 10.99
N MET A 208 -4.23 12.67 10.59
CA MET A 208 -3.01 12.28 11.27
C MET A 208 -1.81 12.56 10.36
N ARG A 209 -0.78 13.21 10.90
CA ARG A 209 0.46 13.48 10.16
C ARG A 209 1.65 12.86 10.85
N TRP A 210 2.62 12.42 10.06
CA TRP A 210 3.86 11.91 10.63
C TRP A 210 4.63 13.03 11.33
N ARG A 211 5.00 12.78 12.58
CA ARG A 211 5.94 13.62 13.35
C ARG A 211 7.04 12.72 13.86
N ASP A 212 8.27 13.22 13.82
CA ASP A 212 9.37 12.49 14.44
C ASP A 212 9.04 12.30 15.93
N SER A 213 8.78 11.05 16.29
CA SER A 213 8.32 10.65 17.62
C SER A 213 9.44 9.98 18.40
N GLY A 214 10.68 10.00 17.90
CA GLY A 214 11.81 9.24 18.45
C GLY A 214 11.64 7.73 18.31
N ARG A 215 10.64 7.28 17.53
CA ARG A 215 10.46 5.87 17.19
C ARG A 215 11.48 5.46 16.14
N GLY A 216 12.03 4.26 16.27
CA GLY A 216 13.05 3.72 15.35
C GLY A 216 12.59 3.66 13.89
N ALA A 217 13.51 3.32 12.99
CA ALA A 217 13.22 3.21 11.56
C ALA A 217 12.10 2.18 11.28
N TRP A 218 11.28 2.45 10.26
CA TRP A 218 10.31 1.48 9.77
C TRP A 218 11.03 0.27 9.17
N LYS A 219 10.44 -0.91 9.36
CA LYS A 219 10.88 -2.16 8.73
C LYS A 219 10.94 -1.97 7.21
N CYS A 220 12.04 -2.39 6.59
CA CYS A 220 12.19 -2.41 5.14
C CYS A 220 11.93 -3.82 4.59
N GLY A 221 11.27 -3.88 3.44
CA GLY A 221 11.16 -5.10 2.65
C GLY A 221 12.22 -5.14 1.57
N GLU A 222 12.37 -6.30 0.95
CA GLU A 222 13.21 -6.42 -0.24
C GLU A 222 12.44 -5.92 -1.46
N VAL A 223 12.88 -4.80 -2.03
CA VAL A 223 12.29 -4.26 -3.26
C VAL A 223 12.89 -5.00 -4.46
N ARG A 224 12.03 -5.52 -5.34
CA ARG A 224 12.45 -6.18 -6.58
C ARG A 224 11.66 -5.66 -7.77
N GLU A 225 12.29 -5.64 -8.94
CA GLU A 225 11.61 -5.39 -10.20
C GLU A 225 11.17 -6.73 -10.80
N VAL A 226 9.91 -6.84 -11.22
CA VAL A 226 9.33 -8.02 -11.85
C VAL A 226 8.73 -7.62 -13.19
N ARG A 227 9.09 -8.35 -14.24
CA ARG A 227 8.44 -8.24 -15.54
C ARG A 227 7.16 -9.07 -15.53
N PHE A 228 6.05 -8.39 -15.36
CA PHE A 228 4.75 -9.00 -15.65
C PHE A 228 4.60 -9.11 -17.16
N ALA A 229 3.97 -10.18 -17.64
CA ALA A 229 3.58 -10.22 -19.05
C ALA A 229 2.65 -9.03 -19.33
N ASP A 230 2.79 -8.43 -20.51
CA ASP A 230 1.85 -7.42 -20.98
C ASP A 230 0.48 -8.11 -21.16
N ASP A 231 -0.57 -7.54 -20.54
CA ASP A 231 -1.96 -7.93 -20.76
C ASP A 231 -2.49 -7.34 -22.07
#